data_AF-A0A938M3F6-F1
#
_entry.id   AF-A0A938M3F6-F1
#
_cell.length_a   1.000
_cell.length_b   1.000
_cell.length_c   1.000
_cell.angle_alpha   90.00
_cell.angle_beta   90.00
_cell.angle_gamma   90.00
#
_symmetry.space_group_name_H-M   'P 1'
#
loop_
_entity.id
_entity.type
_entity.pdbx_description
1 polymer ?
#
loop_
_entity_poly.entity_id
_entity_poly.type
_entity_poly.pdbx_seq_one_letter_code
_entity_poly.pdbx_strand_id
1 'polypeptide(L)'
;MKWQQVPVVVLVVYLAIFQVRFLALGQEVAMPGLRDWPRPQMDGVIPLPIEEPDGITRRGFPVTQGVPFPRGILRDVNRVRLLDEDGRESDLQARPLAHWPDGSIKWLLVDFQVDVAAKRTRTCRLEYGPAVQRREPKAKLAVRQEPDRIEVNTGPLRFVVQRQTFGVINEAWLNGQKILDGGDSFVHVRVEPHKRLANGRAVSDQWRFQLDPKDEGLAKGWHKPSFDDSQWLPIRVDNFWEVQGHDGYDGIAWYRTRVQCTKEMSEQANLVLHFGAVDEHAWVYLNGELVGGNWEVPAERAWKTPFDVRVQGKLKVGENVLAVRVHDEKNAGGIWRGVEWSELTEFPATAGRYAASGDKDATLTMET
;
A
#
# COMPACT_ATOMS: atom_id res chain seq x y z
N MET A 1 -13.58 47.51 19.64
CA MET A 1 -12.87 46.21 19.71
C MET A 1 -13.74 45.17 19.02
N LYS A 2 -13.46 44.87 17.75
CA LYS A 2 -14.17 43.87 16.96
C LYS A 2 -13.20 42.71 16.71
N TRP A 3 -13.54 41.53 17.19
CA TRP A 3 -12.88 40.27 16.83
C TRP A 3 -13.48 39.79 15.51
N GLN A 4 -12.65 39.60 14.49
CA GLN A 4 -13.05 39.09 13.19
C GLN A 4 -12.63 37.61 13.12
N GLN A 5 -13.63 36.73 13.02
CA GLN A 5 -13.44 35.31 12.78
C GLN A 5 -12.84 35.10 11.38
N VAL A 6 -11.77 34.31 11.29
CA VAL A 6 -11.23 33.78 10.03
C VAL A 6 -11.73 32.35 9.89
N PRO A 7 -12.41 31.97 8.79
CA PRO A 7 -12.66 30.56 8.52
C PRO A 7 -11.38 29.91 7.97
N VAL A 8 -10.90 28.90 8.69
CA VAL A 8 -9.87 27.95 8.24
C VAL A 8 -10.49 27.07 7.15
N VAL A 9 -10.09 27.26 5.90
CA VAL A 9 -10.40 26.32 4.82
C VAL A 9 -9.28 25.28 4.79
N VAL A 10 -9.60 24.07 5.24
CA VAL A 10 -8.72 22.90 5.16
C VAL A 10 -8.70 22.43 3.70
N LEU A 11 -7.57 22.63 3.03
CA LEU A 11 -7.29 22.12 1.69
C LEU A 11 -6.70 20.71 1.83
N VAL A 12 -7.51 19.67 1.62
CA VAL A 12 -7.00 18.29 1.53
C VAL A 12 -6.52 18.06 0.09
N VAL A 13 -5.20 18.04 -0.08
CA VAL A 13 -4.52 17.68 -1.33
C VAL A 13 -4.31 16.17 -1.34
N TYR A 14 -4.95 15.45 -2.26
CA TYR A 14 -4.59 14.06 -2.59
C TYR A 14 -3.46 14.09 -3.63
N LEU A 15 -2.29 13.59 -3.25
CA LEU A 15 -1.10 13.48 -4.09
C LEU A 15 -1.18 12.24 -4.97
N ALA A 16 -1.06 12.46 -6.29
CA ALA A 16 -0.79 11.45 -7.28
C ALA A 16 0.65 10.94 -7.13
N ILE A 17 0.82 9.61 -7.20
CA ILE A 17 2.11 9.01 -7.53
C ILE A 17 2.33 9.24 -9.02
N PHE A 18 3.08 10.27 -9.36
CA PHE A 18 4.05 10.31 -10.46
C PHE A 18 4.98 11.48 -10.17
N GLN A 19 6.20 11.18 -9.70
CA GLN A 19 7.26 12.17 -9.64
C GLN A 19 7.63 12.56 -11.08
N VAL A 20 7.21 13.74 -11.52
CA VAL A 20 7.92 14.45 -12.58
C VAL A 20 9.20 15.00 -11.95
N ARG A 21 10.32 14.30 -12.12
CA ARG A 21 11.65 14.81 -11.74
C ARG A 21 12.03 15.94 -12.71
N PHE A 22 11.98 17.18 -12.25
CA PHE A 22 12.79 18.25 -12.84
C PHE A 22 14.20 18.14 -12.24
N LEU A 23 15.14 17.60 -13.02
CA LEU A 23 16.57 17.80 -12.77
C LEU A 23 16.92 19.23 -13.19
N ALA A 24 16.86 20.17 -12.25
CA ALA A 24 17.40 21.50 -12.42
C ALA A 24 18.58 21.67 -11.46
N LEU A 25 19.78 21.77 -12.04
CA LEU A 25 20.98 22.26 -11.39
C LEU A 25 20.70 23.65 -10.80
N GLY A 26 20.61 23.75 -9.48
CA GLY A 26 21.08 24.89 -8.67
C GLY A 26 20.74 26.33 -9.06
N GLN A 27 19.70 26.59 -9.87
CA GLN A 27 19.21 27.94 -10.14
C GLN A 27 17.69 27.99 -9.92
N GLU A 28 17.25 28.84 -9.00
CA GLU A 28 15.85 29.24 -8.88
C GLU A 28 15.40 29.90 -10.18
N VAL A 29 14.58 29.19 -10.95
CA VAL A 29 13.83 29.79 -12.04
C VAL A 29 12.60 30.44 -11.42
N ALA A 30 12.60 31.79 -11.36
CA ALA A 30 11.44 32.57 -10.93
C ALA A 30 10.22 32.18 -11.78
N MET A 31 9.09 31.86 -11.12
CA MET A 31 7.82 31.67 -11.83
C MET A 31 7.41 33.01 -12.46
N PRO A 32 7.21 33.09 -13.79
CA PRO A 32 6.71 34.31 -14.40
C PRO A 32 5.31 34.64 -13.84
N GLY A 33 5.06 35.94 -13.62
CA GLY A 33 3.76 36.40 -13.14
C GLY A 33 2.63 36.01 -14.11
N LEU A 34 1.41 35.90 -13.60
CA LEU A 34 0.19 35.46 -14.32
C LEU A 34 -0.09 36.17 -15.66
N ARG A 35 0.60 37.28 -15.96
CA ARG A 35 0.49 38.05 -17.21
C ARG A 35 1.26 37.46 -18.38
N ASP A 36 2.27 36.63 -18.13
CA ASP A 36 3.13 36.04 -19.17
C ASP A 36 2.74 34.59 -19.49
N TRP A 37 1.62 34.10 -18.95
CA TRP A 37 1.10 32.78 -19.28
C TRP A 37 0.68 32.76 -20.76
N PRO A 38 1.17 31.81 -21.58
CA PRO A 38 0.77 31.72 -22.98
C PRO A 38 -0.75 31.61 -23.05
N ARG A 39 -1.37 32.45 -23.89
CA ARG A 39 -2.82 32.41 -24.10
C ARG A 39 -3.21 30.99 -24.48
N PRO A 40 -4.16 30.36 -23.79
CA PRO A 40 -4.50 28.98 -24.08
C PRO A 40 -5.07 28.91 -25.49
N GLN A 41 -4.39 28.15 -26.36
CA GLN A 41 -4.78 27.97 -27.75
C GLN A 41 -6.00 27.05 -27.82
N MET A 42 -6.94 27.38 -28.71
CA MET A 42 -8.18 26.62 -28.91
C MET A 42 -7.92 25.22 -29.46
N ASP A 43 -6.78 25.05 -30.10
CA ASP A 43 -6.22 23.81 -30.62
C ASP A 43 -4.77 23.69 -30.16
N GLY A 44 -4.25 22.47 -30.10
CA GLY A 44 -2.89 22.25 -29.66
C GLY A 44 -2.52 20.79 -29.52
N VAL A 45 -1.29 20.56 -29.10
CA VAL A 45 -0.71 19.24 -28.89
C VAL A 45 -0.10 19.17 -27.51
N ILE A 46 -0.52 18.18 -26.72
CA ILE A 46 0.01 17.92 -25.39
C ILE A 46 0.88 16.67 -25.47
N PRO A 47 2.20 16.76 -25.19
CA PRO A 47 3.06 15.59 -25.11
C PRO A 47 2.75 14.78 -23.85
N LEU A 48 2.60 13.47 -24.01
CA LEU A 48 2.38 12.50 -22.94
C LEU A 48 3.59 11.55 -22.93
N PRO A 49 4.64 11.84 -22.14
CA PRO A 49 5.79 10.95 -22.00
C PRO A 49 5.44 9.75 -21.12
N ILE A 50 5.77 8.55 -21.58
CA ILE A 50 5.62 7.28 -20.88
C ILE A 50 7.00 6.67 -20.69
N GLU A 51 7.45 6.57 -19.44
CA GLU A 51 8.75 6.03 -19.06
C GLU A 51 8.63 4.59 -18.57
N GLU A 52 9.55 3.72 -18.99
CA GLU A 52 9.70 2.36 -18.49
C GLU A 52 10.96 2.28 -17.61
N PRO A 53 10.82 2.27 -16.27
CA PRO A 53 11.98 2.35 -15.37
C PRO A 53 12.60 0.99 -15.03
N ASP A 54 11.86 -0.11 -15.18
CA ASP A 54 12.21 -1.42 -14.61
C ASP A 54 13.11 -2.26 -15.53
N GLY A 55 13.39 -1.77 -16.74
CA GLY A 55 14.20 -2.47 -17.73
C GLY A 55 13.49 -3.64 -18.41
N ILE A 56 12.16 -3.60 -18.46
CA ILE A 56 11.33 -4.64 -19.08
C ILE A 56 10.66 -4.05 -20.32
N THR A 57 10.74 -4.74 -21.46
CA THR A 57 9.99 -4.30 -22.64
C THR A 57 8.50 -4.48 -22.41
N ARG A 58 7.74 -3.39 -22.53
CA ARG A 58 6.29 -3.35 -22.37
C ARG A 58 5.63 -3.37 -23.75
N ARG A 59 4.69 -4.30 -23.95
CA ARG A 59 3.88 -4.39 -25.19
C ARG A 59 2.41 -4.27 -24.85
N GLY A 60 1.68 -3.42 -25.59
CA GLY A 60 0.27 -3.13 -25.36
C GLY A 60 -0.03 -2.66 -23.94
N PHE A 61 0.91 -1.94 -23.31
CA PHE A 61 0.83 -1.60 -21.90
C PHE A 61 -0.25 -0.55 -21.66
N PRO A 62 -1.19 -0.79 -20.72
CA PRO A 62 -2.25 0.16 -20.43
C PRO A 62 -1.67 1.40 -19.74
N VAL A 63 -2.03 2.56 -20.26
CA VAL A 63 -1.67 3.86 -19.69
C VAL A 63 -2.95 4.62 -19.39
N THR A 64 -3.04 5.12 -18.16
CA THR A 64 -4.11 6.00 -17.69
C THR A 64 -3.49 7.31 -17.21
N GLN A 65 -3.92 8.44 -17.78
CA GLN A 65 -3.37 9.75 -17.42
C GLN A 65 -4.44 10.83 -17.33
N GLY A 66 -4.34 11.69 -16.34
CA GLY A 66 -5.14 12.90 -16.23
C GLY A 66 -4.48 14.07 -16.97
N VAL A 67 -5.21 14.70 -17.89
CA VAL A 67 -4.74 15.86 -18.66
C VAL A 67 -5.56 17.09 -18.27
N PRO A 68 -4.94 18.13 -17.68
CA PRO A 68 -5.64 19.37 -17.35
C PRO A 68 -5.87 20.21 -18.59
N PHE A 69 -7.04 20.82 -18.69
CA PHE A 69 -7.38 21.78 -19.73
C PHE A 69 -7.75 23.14 -19.12
N PRO A 70 -7.25 24.26 -19.69
CA PRO A 70 -7.69 25.59 -19.32
C PRO A 70 -9.18 25.79 -19.60
N ARG A 71 -9.80 26.68 -18.83
CA ARG A 71 -11.20 27.03 -18.97
C ARG A 71 -11.50 27.51 -20.40
N GLY A 72 -12.56 26.97 -20.99
CA GLY A 72 -13.07 27.32 -22.31
C GLY A 72 -12.47 26.55 -23.49
N ILE A 73 -11.40 25.77 -23.28
CA ILE A 73 -10.64 25.15 -24.38
C ILE A 73 -11.30 23.88 -24.91
N LEU A 74 -11.50 22.88 -24.05
CA LEU A 74 -12.06 21.60 -24.46
C LEU A 74 -13.47 21.47 -23.90
N ARG A 75 -14.49 21.39 -24.76
CA ARG A 75 -15.89 21.22 -24.36
C ARG A 75 -16.45 19.85 -24.74
N ASP A 76 -15.97 19.29 -25.84
CA ASP A 76 -16.41 18.00 -26.37
C ASP A 76 -15.25 17.00 -26.26
N VAL A 77 -15.50 15.92 -25.53
CA VAL A 77 -14.55 14.83 -25.29
C VAL A 77 -14.12 14.12 -26.57
N ASN A 78 -14.85 14.29 -27.68
CA ASN A 78 -14.50 13.71 -28.98
C ASN A 78 -13.54 14.58 -29.80
N ARG A 79 -13.20 15.77 -29.30
CA ARG A 79 -12.27 16.73 -29.94
C ARG A 79 -10.84 16.54 -29.47
N VAL A 80 -10.48 15.29 -29.17
CA VAL A 80 -9.12 14.86 -28.86
C VAL A 80 -8.80 13.58 -29.60
N ARG A 81 -7.54 13.42 -30.00
CA ARG A 81 -7.02 12.14 -30.54
C ARG A 81 -5.60 11.92 -30.05
N LEU A 82 -5.18 10.67 -30.00
CA LEU A 82 -3.83 10.30 -29.59
C LEU A 82 -3.01 9.86 -30.78
N LEU A 83 -1.86 10.48 -30.98
CA LEU A 83 -0.89 10.09 -31.99
C LEU A 83 0.36 9.50 -31.33
N ASP A 84 0.97 8.51 -31.97
CA ASP A 84 2.31 8.06 -31.61
C ASP A 84 3.40 9.00 -32.17
N GLU A 85 4.67 8.66 -31.92
CA GLU A 85 5.84 9.41 -32.40
C GLU A 85 5.94 9.44 -33.94
N ASP A 86 5.40 8.43 -34.63
CA ASP A 86 5.34 8.35 -36.09
C ASP A 86 4.13 9.12 -36.67
N GLY A 87 3.29 9.71 -35.80
CA GLY A 87 2.07 10.41 -36.19
C GLY A 87 0.88 9.51 -36.52
N ARG A 88 0.95 8.21 -36.18
CA ARG A 88 -0.17 7.27 -36.37
C ARG A 88 -1.16 7.39 -35.21
N GLU A 89 -2.44 7.40 -35.54
CA GLU A 89 -3.49 7.48 -34.54
C GLU A 89 -3.69 6.16 -33.80
N SER A 90 -3.61 6.25 -32.47
CA SER A 90 -3.84 5.16 -31.51
C SER A 90 -5.28 5.17 -31.00
N ASP A 91 -5.79 4.00 -30.63
CA ASP A 91 -7.12 3.90 -30.02
C ASP A 91 -7.09 4.58 -28.64
N LEU A 92 -8.07 5.44 -28.39
CA LEU A 92 -8.12 6.31 -27.21
C LEU A 92 -9.51 6.31 -26.60
N GLN A 93 -9.60 5.83 -25.35
CA GLN A 93 -10.75 6.09 -24.49
C GLN A 93 -10.49 7.39 -23.71
N ALA A 94 -11.49 8.26 -23.65
CA ALA A 94 -11.37 9.54 -22.96
C ALA A 94 -12.65 9.84 -22.18
N ARG A 95 -12.52 10.32 -20.94
CA ARG A 95 -13.65 10.63 -20.06
C ARG A 95 -13.38 11.90 -19.24
N PRO A 96 -14.32 12.87 -19.19
CA PRO A 96 -14.18 14.01 -18.29
C PRO A 96 -14.23 13.56 -16.83
N LEU A 97 -13.30 14.05 -16.01
CA LEU A 97 -13.32 13.88 -14.54
C LEU A 97 -13.90 15.09 -13.83
N ALA A 98 -13.75 16.28 -14.41
CA ALA A 98 -14.27 17.52 -13.85
C ALA A 98 -14.49 18.56 -14.95
N HIS A 99 -15.39 19.50 -14.68
CA HIS A 99 -15.69 20.63 -15.55
C HIS A 99 -15.46 21.95 -14.82
N TRP A 100 -15.14 22.99 -15.58
CA TRP A 100 -15.22 24.37 -15.14
C TRP A 100 -16.69 24.84 -15.07
N PRO A 101 -17.00 25.95 -14.38
CA PRO A 101 -18.36 26.48 -14.31
C PRO A 101 -19.01 26.84 -15.67
N ASP A 102 -18.22 27.00 -16.73
CA ASP A 102 -18.74 27.25 -18.09
C ASP A 102 -19.03 25.96 -18.89
N GLY A 103 -18.88 24.79 -18.26
CA GLY A 103 -19.06 23.47 -18.87
C GLY A 103 -17.87 22.95 -19.66
N SER A 104 -16.77 23.69 -19.78
CA SER A 104 -15.54 23.14 -20.38
C SER A 104 -14.89 22.11 -19.46
N ILE A 105 -14.28 21.09 -20.06
CA ILE A 105 -13.56 20.02 -19.38
C ILE A 105 -12.34 20.63 -18.71
N LYS A 106 -12.22 20.42 -17.40
CA LYS A 106 -11.08 20.85 -16.57
C LYS A 106 -10.04 19.75 -16.46
N TRP A 107 -10.49 18.52 -16.30
CA TRP A 107 -9.65 17.33 -16.15
C TRP A 107 -10.19 16.24 -17.07
N LEU A 108 -9.37 15.79 -18.02
CA LEU A 108 -9.68 14.70 -18.91
C LEU A 108 -8.87 13.46 -18.50
N LEU A 109 -9.53 12.33 -18.23
CA LEU A 109 -8.85 11.05 -18.13
C LEU A 109 -8.71 10.45 -19.52
N VAL A 110 -7.51 10.03 -19.87
CA VAL A 110 -7.21 9.29 -21.10
C VAL A 110 -6.69 7.89 -20.79
N ASP A 111 -7.20 6.91 -21.51
CA ASP A 111 -6.85 5.50 -21.40
C ASP A 111 -6.47 4.96 -22.80
N PHE A 112 -5.27 4.40 -22.91
CA PHE A 112 -4.74 3.87 -24.18
C PHE A 112 -3.69 2.78 -23.92
N GLN A 113 -3.27 2.10 -24.99
CA GLN A 113 -2.20 1.10 -24.95
C GLN A 113 -0.99 1.57 -25.74
N VAL A 114 0.21 1.29 -25.23
CA VAL A 114 1.46 1.68 -25.87
C VAL A 114 2.55 0.63 -25.70
N ASP A 115 3.41 0.49 -26.71
CA ASP A 115 4.65 -0.30 -26.60
C ASP A 115 5.79 0.61 -26.14
N VAL A 116 6.53 0.21 -25.11
CA VAL A 116 7.69 0.95 -24.61
C VAL A 116 8.84 -0.02 -24.41
N ALA A 117 9.98 0.25 -25.03
CA ALA A 117 11.18 -0.57 -24.85
C ALA A 117 11.76 -0.39 -23.44
N ALA A 118 12.46 -1.41 -22.94
CA ALA A 118 13.12 -1.38 -21.65
C ALA A 118 13.99 -0.12 -21.46
N LYS A 119 13.86 0.56 -20.31
CA LYS A 119 14.62 1.79 -20.00
C LYS A 119 14.50 2.91 -21.04
N ARG A 120 13.38 2.98 -21.76
CA ARG A 120 13.09 4.06 -22.71
C ARG A 120 11.90 4.89 -22.25
N THR A 121 11.89 6.13 -22.72
CA THR A 121 10.70 6.98 -22.72
C THR A 121 10.14 7.00 -24.13
N ARG A 122 8.83 6.83 -24.26
CA ARG A 122 8.08 7.04 -25.50
C ARG A 122 7.12 8.20 -25.30
N THR A 123 7.00 9.10 -26.26
CA THR A 123 6.13 10.28 -26.14
C THR A 123 4.95 10.18 -27.10
N CYS A 124 3.76 9.95 -26.56
CA CYS A 124 2.53 10.10 -27.33
C CYS A 124 2.11 11.58 -27.38
N ARG A 125 1.30 11.95 -28.38
CA ARG A 125 0.83 13.32 -28.58
C ARG A 125 -0.69 13.35 -28.52
N LEU A 126 -1.26 14.00 -27.51
CA LEU A 126 -2.69 14.27 -27.43
C LEU A 126 -2.99 15.56 -28.19
N GLU A 127 -3.50 15.43 -29.40
CA GLU A 127 -3.98 16.57 -30.17
C GLU A 127 -5.40 16.90 -29.75
N TYR A 128 -5.70 18.19 -29.58
CA TYR A 128 -7.02 18.67 -29.25
C TYR A 128 -7.39 19.89 -30.09
N GLY A 129 -8.69 20.10 -30.28
CA GLY A 129 -9.19 21.31 -30.94
C GLY A 129 -10.45 21.06 -31.77
N PRO A 130 -11.13 22.11 -32.23
CA PRO A 130 -12.43 22.01 -32.90
C PRO A 130 -12.38 21.19 -34.20
N ALA A 131 -11.25 21.20 -34.91
CA ALA A 131 -11.04 20.43 -36.13
C ALA A 131 -10.60 18.97 -35.88
N VAL A 132 -10.25 18.61 -34.64
CA VAL A 132 -9.83 17.25 -34.32
C VAL A 132 -11.04 16.32 -34.36
N GLN A 133 -10.86 15.20 -35.06
CA GLN A 133 -11.81 14.10 -35.10
C GLN A 133 -11.07 12.81 -34.76
N ARG A 134 -11.51 12.15 -33.70
CA ARG A 134 -11.01 10.85 -33.27
C ARG A 134 -11.52 9.74 -34.19
N ARG A 135 -10.64 8.82 -34.55
CA ARG A 135 -10.98 7.57 -35.22
C ARG A 135 -11.74 6.65 -34.28
N GLU A 136 -12.79 6.02 -34.80
CA GLU A 136 -13.47 4.93 -34.11
C GLU A 136 -12.52 3.74 -33.87
N PRO A 137 -12.53 3.12 -32.68
CA PRO A 137 -11.71 1.93 -32.41
C PRO A 137 -12.00 0.80 -33.39
N LYS A 138 -10.95 0.06 -33.78
CA LYS A 138 -11.09 -1.06 -34.74
C LYS A 138 -11.92 -2.20 -34.17
N ALA A 139 -11.76 -2.49 -32.89
CA ALA A 139 -12.54 -3.49 -32.17
C ALA A 139 -13.63 -2.78 -31.36
N LYS A 140 -14.90 -3.05 -31.70
CA LYS A 140 -16.02 -2.58 -30.89
C LYS A 140 -16.21 -3.54 -29.71
N LEU A 141 -16.30 -2.97 -28.52
CA LEU A 141 -16.78 -3.70 -27.35
C LEU A 141 -18.19 -4.24 -27.66
N ALA A 142 -18.34 -5.56 -27.66
CA ALA A 142 -19.64 -6.21 -27.80
C ALA A 142 -20.07 -6.73 -26.44
N VAL A 143 -21.25 -6.30 -25.99
CA VAL A 143 -21.86 -6.78 -24.75
C VAL A 143 -23.20 -7.41 -25.09
N ARG A 144 -23.37 -8.68 -24.74
CA ARG A 144 -24.64 -9.40 -24.85
C ARG A 144 -25.14 -9.68 -23.45
N GLN A 145 -26.35 -9.20 -23.15
CA GLN A 145 -26.98 -9.39 -21.86
C GLN A 145 -28.13 -10.38 -21.99
N GLU A 146 -28.09 -11.42 -21.16
CA GLU A 146 -29.15 -12.41 -20.99
C GLU A 146 -29.65 -12.37 -19.54
N PRO A 147 -30.82 -12.97 -19.23
CA PRO A 147 -31.38 -12.96 -17.88
C PRO A 147 -30.47 -13.58 -16.80
N ASP A 148 -29.64 -14.54 -17.21
CA ASP A 148 -28.75 -15.34 -16.35
C ASP A 148 -27.27 -14.95 -16.49
N ARG A 149 -26.87 -14.26 -17.56
CA ARG A 149 -25.45 -13.94 -17.83
C ARG A 149 -25.22 -12.66 -18.62
N ILE A 150 -24.01 -12.13 -18.53
CA ILE A 150 -23.48 -11.05 -19.35
C ILE A 150 -22.25 -11.61 -20.06
N GLU A 151 -22.25 -11.58 -21.39
CA GLU A 151 -21.08 -11.89 -22.21
C GLU A 151 -20.46 -10.58 -22.69
N VAL A 152 -19.17 -10.42 -22.46
CA VAL A 152 -18.36 -9.27 -22.87
C VAL A 152 -17.28 -9.76 -23.83
N ASN A 153 -17.17 -9.12 -24.99
CA ASN A 153 -16.15 -9.42 -25.99
C ASN A 153 -15.41 -8.14 -26.40
N THR A 154 -14.11 -8.12 -26.16
CA THR A 154 -13.20 -7.02 -26.50
C THR A 154 -12.34 -7.31 -27.75
N GLY A 155 -12.64 -8.40 -28.45
CA GLY A 155 -11.87 -8.95 -29.57
C GLY A 155 -11.02 -10.13 -29.08
N PRO A 156 -9.75 -9.92 -28.68
CA PRO A 156 -8.90 -11.00 -28.18
C PRO A 156 -9.44 -11.69 -26.93
N LEU A 157 -10.06 -10.93 -26.02
CA LEU A 157 -10.65 -11.47 -24.79
C LEU A 157 -12.17 -11.50 -24.91
N ARG A 158 -12.75 -12.66 -24.61
CA ARG A 158 -14.18 -12.84 -24.43
C ARG A 158 -14.41 -13.46 -23.07
N PHE A 159 -15.38 -12.98 -22.31
CA PHE A 159 -15.68 -13.55 -21.01
C PHE A 159 -17.15 -13.44 -20.64
N VAL A 160 -17.57 -14.30 -19.71
CA VAL A 160 -18.94 -14.40 -19.23
C VAL A 160 -18.97 -14.14 -17.73
N VAL A 161 -19.93 -13.34 -17.30
CA VAL A 161 -20.28 -13.13 -15.89
C VAL A 161 -21.71 -13.64 -15.69
N GLN A 162 -21.90 -14.61 -14.80
CA GLN A 162 -23.23 -15.07 -14.41
C GLN A 162 -23.85 -14.10 -13.42
N ARG A 163 -25.16 -13.86 -13.57
CA ARG A 163 -25.92 -12.93 -12.72
C ARG A 163 -26.36 -13.57 -11.41
N GLN A 164 -26.44 -14.90 -11.36
CA GLN A 164 -27.08 -15.66 -10.28
C GLN A 164 -26.09 -16.41 -9.38
N THR A 165 -24.85 -16.56 -9.82
CA THR A 165 -23.78 -17.20 -9.05
C THR A 165 -22.64 -16.21 -8.84
N PHE A 166 -22.09 -16.17 -7.63
CA PHE A 166 -20.92 -15.36 -7.36
C PHE A 166 -19.68 -15.95 -8.07
N GLY A 167 -19.17 -15.20 -9.04
CA GLY A 167 -17.89 -15.45 -9.71
C GLY A 167 -17.46 -14.20 -10.47
N VAL A 168 -16.22 -13.75 -10.30
CA VAL A 168 -15.74 -12.50 -10.93
C VAL A 168 -15.78 -12.59 -12.46
N ILE A 169 -15.35 -13.73 -12.99
CA ILE A 169 -15.49 -14.13 -14.38
C ILE A 169 -15.80 -15.63 -14.35
N ASN A 170 -16.90 -16.08 -14.93
CA ASN A 170 -17.26 -17.51 -14.92
C ASN A 170 -16.59 -18.27 -16.06
N GLU A 171 -16.49 -17.68 -17.24
CA GLU A 171 -15.81 -18.28 -18.38
C GLU A 171 -15.00 -17.21 -19.10
N ALA A 172 -13.84 -17.58 -19.64
CA ALA A 172 -13.02 -16.67 -20.42
C ALA A 172 -12.33 -17.40 -21.57
N TRP A 173 -12.19 -16.69 -22.68
CA TRP A 173 -11.46 -17.11 -23.87
C TRP A 173 -10.47 -16.02 -24.25
N LEU A 174 -9.23 -16.41 -24.54
CA LEU A 174 -8.21 -15.56 -25.12
C LEU A 174 -7.86 -16.08 -26.51
N ASN A 175 -8.01 -15.24 -27.54
CA ASN A 175 -7.79 -15.60 -28.94
C ASN A 175 -8.55 -16.86 -29.38
N GLY A 176 -9.78 -17.02 -28.88
CA GLY A 176 -10.64 -18.17 -29.16
C GLY A 176 -10.35 -19.41 -28.30
N GLN A 177 -9.22 -19.49 -27.61
CA GLN A 177 -8.91 -20.57 -26.69
C GLN A 177 -9.56 -20.32 -25.32
N LYS A 178 -10.31 -21.29 -24.80
CA LYS A 178 -10.88 -21.19 -23.44
C LYS A 178 -9.75 -21.25 -22.42
N ILE A 179 -9.67 -20.25 -21.55
CA ILE A 179 -8.66 -20.12 -20.48
C ILE A 179 -9.26 -20.23 -19.09
N LEU A 180 -10.59 -20.14 -18.97
CA LEU A 180 -11.33 -20.30 -17.72
C LEU A 180 -12.67 -20.99 -18.01
N ASP A 181 -13.00 -22.00 -17.23
CA ASP A 181 -14.13 -22.90 -17.45
C ASP A 181 -14.93 -23.15 -16.17
N GLY A 182 -15.63 -22.13 -15.68
CA GLY A 182 -16.74 -22.25 -14.72
C GLY A 182 -16.38 -22.65 -13.29
N GLY A 183 -15.19 -23.19 -13.04
CA GLY A 183 -14.70 -23.55 -11.72
C GLY A 183 -14.43 -22.31 -10.87
N ASP A 184 -15.05 -22.26 -9.69
CA ASP A 184 -14.98 -21.24 -8.64
C ASP A 184 -13.89 -20.17 -8.85
N SER A 185 -14.24 -19.11 -9.58
CA SER A 185 -13.36 -17.96 -9.76
C SER A 185 -13.26 -17.18 -8.45
N PHE A 186 -12.17 -17.38 -7.73
CA PHE A 186 -11.89 -16.69 -6.47
C PHE A 186 -11.13 -15.37 -6.70
N VAL A 187 -11.43 -14.37 -5.88
CA VAL A 187 -10.59 -13.17 -5.76
C VAL A 187 -9.46 -13.50 -4.80
N HIS A 188 -8.23 -13.54 -5.31
CA HIS A 188 -7.06 -13.52 -4.43
C HIS A 188 -6.73 -12.07 -4.08
N VAL A 189 -7.22 -11.59 -2.93
CA VAL A 189 -6.80 -10.29 -2.39
C VAL A 189 -5.38 -10.45 -1.84
N ARG A 190 -4.37 -10.05 -2.61
CA ARG A 190 -3.04 -9.86 -2.05
C ARG A 190 -3.03 -8.53 -1.33
N VAL A 191 -3.15 -8.56 -0.01
CA VAL A 191 -2.73 -7.44 0.82
C VAL A 191 -1.20 -7.43 0.75
N GLU A 192 -0.65 -6.48 -0.01
CA GLU A 192 0.79 -6.24 0.07
C GLU A 192 1.12 -5.94 1.55
N PRO A 193 2.07 -6.65 2.16
CA PRO A 193 2.43 -6.39 3.55
C PRO A 193 2.83 -4.93 3.67
N HIS A 194 2.31 -4.25 4.70
CA HIS A 194 2.73 -2.88 4.99
C HIS A 194 4.26 -2.82 4.97
N LYS A 195 4.84 -1.89 4.21
CA LYS A 195 6.29 -1.74 4.22
C LYS A 195 6.68 -1.04 5.52
N ARG A 196 7.66 -1.61 6.22
CA ARG A 196 8.31 -0.94 7.34
C ARG A 196 9.06 0.29 6.82
N LEU A 197 8.89 1.44 7.46
CA LEU A 197 9.72 2.61 7.18
C LEU A 197 11.15 2.36 7.68
N ALA A 198 12.15 2.77 6.91
CA ALA A 198 13.57 2.59 7.24
C ALA A 198 14.09 3.63 8.25
N ASN A 199 13.26 4.02 9.22
CA ASN A 199 13.54 5.02 10.26
C ASN A 199 13.47 4.43 11.68
N GLY A 200 13.63 3.10 11.80
CA GLY A 200 13.53 2.39 13.07
C GLY A 200 14.47 2.94 14.13
N ARG A 201 13.97 3.06 15.37
CA ARG A 201 14.75 3.48 16.54
C ARG A 201 14.81 2.33 17.53
N ALA A 202 16.00 1.85 17.88
CA ALA A 202 16.18 0.81 18.89
C ALA A 202 15.41 1.12 20.18
N VAL A 203 14.75 0.11 20.75
CA VAL A 203 14.06 0.23 22.05
C VAL A 203 15.10 0.37 23.17
N SER A 204 16.05 -0.55 23.20
CA SER A 204 17.24 -0.60 24.06
C SER A 204 18.07 -1.80 23.61
N ASP A 205 19.40 -1.71 23.69
CA ASP A 205 20.30 -2.80 23.32
C ASP A 205 20.42 -3.86 24.43
N GLN A 206 20.02 -3.55 25.66
CA GLN A 206 20.08 -4.44 26.81
C GLN A 206 18.78 -4.49 27.61
N TRP A 207 18.37 -5.70 27.98
CA TRP A 207 17.14 -6.02 28.69
C TRP A 207 17.45 -6.91 29.89
N ARG A 208 16.56 -6.95 30.88
CA ARG A 208 16.64 -7.90 32.00
C ARG A 208 16.28 -9.29 31.52
N PHE A 209 17.00 -10.31 31.98
CA PHE A 209 16.88 -11.68 31.49
C PHE A 209 16.83 -12.72 32.61
N GLN A 210 16.03 -13.75 32.38
CA GLN A 210 15.89 -14.88 33.29
C GLN A 210 15.51 -16.15 32.52
N LEU A 211 16.25 -17.23 32.75
CA LEU A 211 15.88 -18.58 32.30
C LEU A 211 14.68 -19.09 33.09
N ASP A 212 13.80 -19.81 32.39
CA ASP A 212 12.55 -20.39 32.91
C ASP A 212 12.41 -21.87 32.49
N PRO A 213 13.32 -22.76 32.94
CA PRO A 213 13.35 -24.17 32.49
C PRO A 213 12.10 -24.97 32.88
N LYS A 214 11.20 -24.39 33.69
CA LYS A 214 9.97 -25.03 34.17
C LYS A 214 8.69 -24.36 33.66
N ASP A 215 8.81 -23.36 32.78
CA ASP A 215 7.69 -22.55 32.28
C ASP A 215 6.78 -22.00 33.39
N GLU A 216 7.37 -21.53 34.48
CA GLU A 216 6.63 -21.01 35.63
C GLU A 216 6.48 -19.49 35.60
N GLY A 217 7.21 -18.80 34.73
CA GLY A 217 7.26 -17.34 34.68
C GLY A 217 5.91 -16.70 34.36
N LEU A 218 5.12 -17.33 33.48
CA LEU A 218 3.78 -16.84 33.16
C LEU A 218 2.87 -16.90 34.40
N ALA A 219 2.86 -18.04 35.10
CA ALA A 219 2.08 -18.24 36.32
C ALA A 219 2.54 -17.34 37.47
N LYS A 220 3.84 -17.08 37.57
CA LYS A 220 4.46 -16.14 38.53
C LYS A 220 4.26 -14.68 38.18
N GLY A 221 3.65 -14.37 37.02
CA GLY A 221 3.33 -13.00 36.62
C GLY A 221 4.52 -12.20 36.09
N TRP A 222 5.55 -12.85 35.53
CA TRP A 222 6.73 -12.19 34.97
C TRP A 222 6.43 -11.28 33.77
N HIS A 223 5.22 -11.29 33.22
CA HIS A 223 4.75 -10.33 32.22
C HIS A 223 4.18 -9.05 32.82
N LYS A 224 3.84 -9.05 34.13
CA LYS A 224 3.08 -7.96 34.76
C LYS A 224 3.98 -6.76 35.10
N PRO A 225 3.42 -5.53 35.10
CA PRO A 225 4.17 -4.35 35.53
C PRO A 225 4.64 -4.40 36.98
N SER A 226 3.86 -5.06 37.85
CA SER A 226 4.13 -5.16 39.28
C SER A 226 5.23 -6.16 39.67
N PHE A 227 5.74 -6.94 38.71
CA PHE A 227 6.81 -7.90 38.99
C PHE A 227 8.15 -7.20 39.20
N ASP A 228 8.85 -7.56 40.28
CA ASP A 228 10.19 -7.06 40.57
C ASP A 228 11.26 -7.91 39.86
N ASP A 229 11.88 -7.31 38.84
CA ASP A 229 12.94 -7.89 38.03
C ASP A 229 14.34 -7.37 38.43
N SER A 230 14.49 -6.76 39.61
CA SER A 230 15.76 -6.18 40.08
C SER A 230 16.90 -7.19 40.18
N GLN A 231 16.58 -8.46 40.41
CA GLN A 231 17.55 -9.56 40.52
C GLN A 231 17.94 -10.18 39.15
N TRP A 232 17.24 -9.82 38.07
CA TRP A 232 17.53 -10.36 36.74
C TRP A 232 18.78 -9.71 36.18
N LEU A 233 19.64 -10.51 35.55
CA LEU A 233 20.87 -10.01 34.94
C LEU A 233 20.57 -9.38 33.58
N PRO A 234 21.36 -8.39 33.14
CA PRO A 234 21.22 -7.82 31.81
C PRO A 234 21.69 -8.81 30.73
N ILE A 235 21.02 -8.82 29.59
CA ILE A 235 21.41 -9.52 28.36
C ILE A 235 21.23 -8.57 27.17
N ARG A 236 21.99 -8.76 26.10
CA ARG A 236 21.75 -8.06 24.83
C ARG A 236 20.61 -8.69 24.05
N VAL A 237 19.92 -7.87 23.28
CA VAL A 237 18.80 -8.27 22.39
C VAL A 237 19.15 -8.22 20.91
N ASP A 238 20.42 -8.35 20.60
CA ASP A 238 20.97 -8.44 19.24
C ASP A 238 22.04 -9.54 19.14
N ASN A 239 21.94 -10.53 20.03
CA ASN A 239 22.83 -11.69 20.05
C ASN A 239 22.12 -12.90 20.68
N PHE A 240 22.61 -14.10 20.40
CA PHE A 240 22.11 -15.34 20.99
C PHE A 240 22.45 -15.42 22.48
N TRP A 241 21.66 -16.12 23.30
CA TRP A 241 21.94 -16.21 24.74
C TRP A 241 23.13 -17.12 25.07
N GLU A 242 23.48 -18.07 24.19
CA GLU A 242 24.57 -19.04 24.38
C GLU A 242 25.91 -18.32 24.49
N VAL A 243 26.17 -17.40 23.56
CA VAL A 243 27.38 -16.59 23.52
C VAL A 243 27.39 -15.49 24.58
N GLN A 244 26.33 -15.40 25.40
CA GLN A 244 26.17 -14.46 26.50
C GLN A 244 26.18 -15.15 27.88
N GLY A 245 26.63 -16.41 27.94
CA GLY A 245 26.82 -17.14 29.20
C GLY A 245 25.75 -18.20 29.50
N HIS A 246 24.90 -18.51 28.52
CA HIS A 246 23.85 -19.53 28.62
C HIS A 246 24.06 -20.67 27.60
N ASP A 247 25.31 -21.09 27.44
CA ASP A 247 25.71 -22.12 26.47
C ASP A 247 24.96 -23.45 26.68
N GLY A 248 24.45 -24.03 25.60
CA GLY A 248 23.71 -25.29 25.58
C GLY A 248 22.34 -25.26 26.26
N TYR A 249 21.75 -24.08 26.49
CA TYR A 249 20.42 -23.97 27.07
C TYR A 249 19.34 -23.99 25.97
N ASP A 250 18.60 -25.09 25.90
CA ASP A 250 17.34 -25.19 25.16
C ASP A 250 16.16 -25.07 26.15
N GLY A 251 15.18 -24.23 25.85
CA GLY A 251 14.00 -24.06 26.69
C GLY A 251 13.41 -22.66 26.66
N ILE A 252 12.80 -22.27 27.78
CA ILE A 252 12.07 -21.01 27.88
C ILE A 252 12.91 -19.98 28.64
N ALA A 253 12.91 -18.75 28.15
CA ALA A 253 13.53 -17.63 28.84
C ALA A 253 12.65 -16.38 28.71
N TRP A 254 12.90 -15.41 29.59
CA TRP A 254 12.16 -14.17 29.63
C TRP A 254 13.09 -12.97 29.52
N TYR A 255 12.64 -12.00 28.72
CA TYR A 255 13.25 -10.68 28.59
C TYR A 255 12.28 -9.64 29.16
N ARG A 256 12.79 -8.64 29.88
CA ARG A 256 12.00 -7.51 30.40
C ARG A 256 12.72 -6.18 30.21
N THR A 257 11.98 -5.15 29.85
CA THR A 257 12.49 -3.78 29.82
C THR A 257 11.40 -2.75 30.14
N ARG A 258 11.82 -1.55 30.54
CA ARG A 258 10.95 -0.39 30.78
C ARG A 258 11.20 0.64 29.70
N VAL A 259 10.13 1.16 29.12
CA VAL A 259 10.19 2.14 28.04
C VAL A 259 9.38 3.37 28.40
N GLN A 260 9.90 4.54 28.05
CA GLN A 260 9.17 5.81 28.22
C GLN A 260 8.40 6.12 26.94
N CYS A 261 7.09 6.36 27.10
CA CYS A 261 6.19 6.75 26.03
C CYS A 261 5.80 8.21 26.21
N THR A 262 6.12 9.05 25.22
CA THR A 262 5.64 10.43 25.19
C THR A 262 4.19 10.50 24.74
N LYS A 263 3.54 11.64 24.93
CA LYS A 263 2.17 11.84 24.42
C LYS A 263 2.12 11.66 22.91
N GLU A 264 3.09 12.23 22.19
CA GLU A 264 3.20 12.13 20.73
C GLU A 264 3.32 10.68 20.29
N MET A 265 4.16 9.89 20.96
CA MET A 265 4.33 8.47 20.67
C MET A 265 3.04 7.66 20.95
N SER A 266 2.29 8.00 21.99
CA SER A 266 1.01 7.33 22.30
C SER A 266 -0.09 7.63 21.27
N GLU A 267 -0.03 8.79 20.62
CA GLU A 267 -0.98 9.26 19.60
C GLU A 267 -0.53 8.91 18.18
N GLN A 268 0.68 8.38 18.02
CA GLN A 268 1.28 8.06 16.72
C GLN A 268 0.54 6.92 16.00
N ALA A 269 0.07 7.20 14.79
CA ALA A 269 -0.57 6.21 13.94
C ALA A 269 0.42 5.16 13.44
N ASN A 270 -0.03 3.89 13.35
CA ASN A 270 0.72 2.78 12.77
C ASN A 270 2.07 2.45 13.45
N LEU A 271 2.22 2.85 14.72
CA LEU A 271 3.39 2.51 15.53
C LEU A 271 3.42 1.01 15.85
N VAL A 272 4.58 0.40 15.61
CA VAL A 272 4.87 -1.02 15.89
C VAL A 272 6.16 -1.19 16.67
N LEU A 273 6.25 -2.32 17.38
CA LEU A 273 7.51 -2.91 17.82
C LEU A 273 7.97 -3.91 16.75
N HIS A 274 9.09 -3.60 16.11
CA HIS A 274 9.73 -4.47 15.14
C HIS A 274 10.75 -5.37 15.85
N PHE A 275 10.61 -6.68 15.70
CA PHE A 275 11.61 -7.66 16.12
C PHE A 275 12.36 -8.12 14.87
N GLY A 276 13.68 -7.90 14.83
CA GLY A 276 14.48 -8.31 13.69
C GLY A 276 14.50 -9.84 13.50
N ALA A 277 14.49 -10.59 14.60
CA ALA A 277 14.33 -12.04 14.70
C ALA A 277 14.42 -12.47 16.17
N VAL A 278 13.72 -13.55 16.50
CA VAL A 278 13.84 -14.26 17.78
C VAL A 278 14.07 -15.73 17.46
N ASP A 279 15.03 -16.36 18.12
CA ASP A 279 15.26 -17.79 18.07
C ASP A 279 14.61 -18.44 19.32
N GLU A 280 13.47 -19.10 19.24
CA GLU A 280 12.68 -19.36 18.03
C GLU A 280 11.29 -18.70 18.07
N HIS A 281 10.48 -19.00 19.10
CA HIS A 281 9.16 -18.40 19.26
C HIS A 281 9.10 -17.40 20.40
N ALA A 282 8.34 -16.33 20.20
CA ALA A 282 8.19 -15.21 21.10
C ALA A 282 6.71 -14.91 21.37
N TRP A 283 6.41 -14.61 22.64
CA TRP A 283 5.16 -13.99 23.10
C TRP A 283 5.50 -12.65 23.71
N VAL A 284 4.98 -11.57 23.13
CA VAL A 284 5.27 -10.19 23.50
C VAL A 284 4.12 -9.63 24.32
N TYR A 285 4.45 -9.15 25.51
CA TYR A 285 3.53 -8.54 26.45
C TYR A 285 3.85 -7.05 26.61
N LEU A 286 2.81 -6.22 26.61
CA LEU A 286 2.88 -4.80 26.93
C LEU A 286 1.99 -4.54 28.15
N ASN A 287 2.57 -4.03 29.22
CA ASN A 287 1.89 -3.73 30.47
C ASN A 287 1.10 -4.92 31.06
N GLY A 288 1.56 -6.15 30.81
CA GLY A 288 0.92 -7.39 31.25
C GLY A 288 -0.09 -7.99 30.27
N GLU A 289 -0.40 -7.32 29.16
CA GLU A 289 -1.31 -7.85 28.13
C GLU A 289 -0.51 -8.45 26.98
N LEU A 290 -0.90 -9.63 26.49
CA LEU A 290 -0.32 -10.23 25.30
C LEU A 290 -0.71 -9.39 24.07
N VAL A 291 0.27 -8.86 23.35
CA VAL A 291 0.04 -7.92 22.24
C VAL A 291 0.44 -8.46 20.87
N GLY A 292 1.20 -9.56 20.82
CA GLY A 292 1.63 -10.20 19.58
C GLY A 292 2.84 -11.11 19.79
N GLY A 293 3.36 -11.67 18.70
CA GLY A 293 4.48 -12.63 18.70
C GLY A 293 4.56 -13.38 17.38
N ASN A 294 5.41 -14.41 17.32
CA ASN A 294 5.62 -15.22 16.11
C ASN A 294 5.29 -16.72 16.32
N TRP A 295 4.51 -17.09 17.35
CA TRP A 295 4.18 -18.49 17.69
C TRP A 295 3.44 -19.27 16.60
N GLU A 296 2.89 -18.60 15.59
CA GLU A 296 2.23 -19.25 14.44
C GLU A 296 3.20 -19.53 13.28
N VAL A 297 4.42 -18.98 13.34
CA VAL A 297 5.45 -19.19 12.32
C VAL A 297 6.11 -20.54 12.57
N PRO A 298 6.18 -21.43 11.56
CA PRO A 298 6.90 -22.69 11.69
C PRO A 298 8.35 -22.48 12.12
N ALA A 299 8.81 -23.36 13.01
CA ALA A 299 10.11 -23.35 13.65
C ALA A 299 11.27 -23.03 12.69
N GLU A 300 11.33 -23.77 11.58
CA GLU A 300 12.37 -23.68 10.56
C GLU A 300 12.49 -22.31 9.87
N ARG A 301 11.49 -21.44 10.07
CA ARG A 301 11.46 -20.05 9.61
C ARG A 301 11.48 -19.04 10.75
N ALA A 302 10.87 -19.34 11.89
CA ALA A 302 10.64 -18.39 12.98
C ALA A 302 11.95 -17.74 13.45
N TRP A 303 13.01 -18.53 13.62
CA TRP A 303 14.32 -18.08 14.09
C TRP A 303 14.95 -16.94 13.29
N LYS A 304 14.60 -16.77 12.01
CA LYS A 304 15.17 -15.74 11.12
C LYS A 304 14.15 -14.78 10.54
N THR A 305 12.87 -14.97 10.85
CA THR A 305 11.78 -14.20 10.26
C THR A 305 11.48 -13.00 11.15
N PRO A 306 11.66 -11.76 10.66
CA PRO A 306 11.25 -10.59 11.42
C PRO A 306 9.73 -10.56 11.56
N PHE A 307 9.26 -9.94 12.65
CA PHE A 307 7.83 -9.74 12.88
C PHE A 307 7.57 -8.41 13.57
N ASP A 308 6.37 -7.86 13.33
CA ASP A 308 5.92 -6.59 13.89
C ASP A 308 4.75 -6.80 14.85
N VAL A 309 4.79 -6.11 15.99
CA VAL A 309 3.73 -6.11 16.99
C VAL A 309 3.08 -4.73 17.05
N ARG A 310 1.78 -4.65 16.73
CA ARG A 310 1.01 -3.40 16.78
C ARG A 310 0.76 -2.95 18.23
N VAL A 311 1.22 -1.75 18.53
CA VAL A 311 1.17 -1.13 19.87
C VAL A 311 0.42 0.21 19.90
N GLN A 312 -0.02 0.72 18.74
CA GLN A 312 -0.87 1.90 18.65
C GLN A 312 -2.09 1.78 19.59
N GLY A 313 -2.35 2.83 20.37
CA GLY A 313 -3.45 2.89 21.33
C GLY A 313 -3.30 1.99 22.57
N LYS A 314 -2.23 1.20 22.67
CA LYS A 314 -1.96 0.30 23.82
C LYS A 314 -0.93 0.85 24.80
N LEU A 315 -0.13 1.83 24.36
CA LEU A 315 0.87 2.49 25.21
C LEU A 315 0.19 3.51 26.15
N LYS A 316 0.66 3.56 27.38
CA LYS A 316 0.30 4.58 28.38
C LYS A 316 1.32 5.70 28.32
N VAL A 317 0.91 6.97 28.43
CA VAL A 317 1.88 8.07 28.57
C VAL A 317 2.70 7.87 29.85
N GLY A 318 4.02 8.01 29.74
CA GLY A 318 4.98 7.68 30.80
C GLY A 318 5.55 6.26 30.66
N GLU A 319 5.82 5.62 31.79
CA GLU A 319 6.49 4.31 31.81
C GLU A 319 5.56 3.19 31.36
N ASN A 320 6.08 2.32 30.50
CA ASN A 320 5.47 1.05 30.10
C ASN A 320 6.45 -0.09 30.32
N VAL A 321 5.92 -1.28 30.59
CA VAL A 321 6.71 -2.50 30.74
C VAL A 321 6.52 -3.38 29.52
N LEU A 322 7.63 -3.76 28.89
CA LEU A 322 7.68 -4.80 27.86
C LEU A 322 8.24 -6.06 28.49
N ALA A 323 7.58 -7.19 28.24
CA ALA A 323 8.08 -8.51 28.59
C ALA A 323 7.96 -9.44 27.38
N VAL A 324 8.96 -10.27 27.13
CA VAL A 324 8.97 -11.22 26.03
C VAL A 324 9.33 -12.60 26.58
N ARG A 325 8.41 -13.55 26.44
CA ARG A 325 8.69 -14.97 26.69
C ARG A 325 9.21 -15.57 25.39
N VAL A 326 10.39 -16.16 25.42
CA VAL A 326 11.03 -16.83 24.29
C VAL A 326 11.10 -18.32 24.55
N HIS A 327 10.79 -19.14 23.55
CA HIS A 327 11.00 -20.58 23.57
C HIS A 327 11.95 -20.93 22.43
N ASP A 328 13.07 -21.56 22.79
CA ASP A 328 13.98 -22.21 21.87
C ASP A 328 13.89 -23.72 22.08
N GLU A 329 13.74 -24.47 20.99
CA GLU A 329 13.68 -25.92 21.02
C GLU A 329 15.07 -26.57 20.93
N LYS A 330 16.04 -25.90 20.28
CA LYS A 330 17.37 -26.46 20.01
C LYS A 330 18.39 -25.43 19.53
N ASN A 331 19.62 -25.65 19.96
CA ASN A 331 20.86 -25.00 19.51
C ASN A 331 21.06 -23.60 20.06
N ALA A 332 20.41 -22.61 19.44
CA ALA A 332 20.69 -21.21 19.68
C ALA A 332 19.39 -20.49 19.97
N GLY A 333 19.35 -19.70 21.04
CA GLY A 333 18.13 -19.04 21.45
C GLY A 333 18.28 -17.54 21.68
N GLY A 334 17.14 -16.89 21.73
CA GLY A 334 16.99 -15.51 22.19
C GLY A 334 16.66 -14.49 21.12
N ILE A 335 16.52 -13.24 21.57
CA ILE A 335 16.33 -12.10 20.66
C ILE A 335 17.71 -11.76 20.06
N TRP A 336 18.01 -12.30 18.87
CA TRP A 336 19.34 -12.18 18.27
C TRP A 336 19.42 -11.14 17.14
N ARG A 337 18.29 -10.53 16.75
CA ARG A 337 18.27 -9.32 15.94
C ARG A 337 17.33 -8.30 16.58
N GLY A 338 17.88 -7.12 16.87
CA GLY A 338 17.35 -6.04 17.70
C GLY A 338 15.84 -5.76 17.65
N VAL A 339 15.38 -5.08 18.69
CA VAL A 339 14.00 -4.60 18.80
C VAL A 339 13.97 -3.09 18.56
N GLU A 340 13.15 -2.65 17.61
CA GLU A 340 13.04 -1.25 17.19
C GLU A 340 11.59 -0.75 17.29
N TRP A 341 11.41 0.51 17.70
CA TRP A 341 10.22 1.28 17.36
C TRP A 341 10.24 1.58 15.87
N SER A 342 9.16 1.27 15.18
CA SER A 342 9.03 1.51 13.75
C SER A 342 7.62 1.91 13.38
N GLU A 343 7.48 2.42 12.17
CA GLU A 343 6.19 2.73 11.55
C GLU A 343 5.95 1.82 10.36
N LEU A 344 4.68 1.44 10.19
CA LEU A 344 4.20 0.79 8.98
C LEU A 344 3.69 1.85 8.00
N THR A 345 4.03 1.73 6.72
CA THR A 345 3.44 2.57 5.68
C THR A 345 1.93 2.38 5.66
N GLU A 346 1.18 3.48 5.75
CA GLU A 346 -0.19 3.47 5.29
C GLU A 346 -0.19 3.22 3.78
N PHE A 347 -0.88 2.16 3.35
CA PHE A 347 -1.66 2.36 2.13
C PHE A 347 -2.79 3.30 2.53
N PRO A 348 -3.19 4.28 1.70
CA PRO A 348 -4.38 5.07 1.98
C PRO A 348 -5.55 4.11 2.10
N ALA A 349 -5.87 3.73 3.33
CA ALA A 349 -7.13 3.13 3.67
C ALA A 349 -8.12 4.29 3.59
N THR A 350 -8.65 4.53 2.40
CA THR A 350 -10.09 4.80 2.35
C THR A 350 -10.72 3.62 3.08
N ALA A 351 -11.06 3.84 4.35
CA ALA A 351 -11.63 2.85 5.24
C ALA A 351 -12.96 2.37 4.65
N GLY A 352 -12.90 1.31 3.86
CA GLY A 352 -14.00 0.40 3.61
C GLY A 352 -13.64 -0.90 4.30
N ARG A 353 -14.36 -1.25 5.38
CA ARG A 353 -14.32 -2.62 5.90
C ARG A 353 -15.04 -3.49 4.88
N TYR A 354 -14.30 -4.30 4.14
CA TYR A 354 -14.87 -5.32 3.29
C TYR A 354 -14.76 -6.66 4.02
N ALA A 355 -15.89 -7.15 4.53
CA ALA A 355 -16.01 -8.53 4.97
C ALA A 355 -16.67 -9.33 3.85
N ALA A 356 -15.97 -10.32 3.31
CA ALA A 356 -16.58 -11.38 2.54
C ALA A 356 -16.94 -12.50 3.53
N SER A 357 -18.18 -12.56 3.99
CA SER A 357 -18.69 -13.76 4.67
C SER A 357 -19.28 -14.69 3.61
N GLY A 358 -18.76 -15.92 3.55
CA GLY A 358 -19.20 -16.97 2.63
C GLY A 358 -20.55 -17.59 2.99
N ASP A 359 -21.55 -16.77 3.30
CA ASP A 359 -22.92 -17.23 3.52
C ASP A 359 -23.83 -16.81 2.36
N LYS A 360 -24.67 -17.75 1.91
CA LYS A 360 -25.44 -17.72 0.67
C LYS A 360 -26.53 -16.64 0.61
N ASP A 361 -26.66 -15.79 1.64
CA ASP A 361 -27.69 -14.74 1.74
C ASP A 361 -27.15 -13.39 2.27
N ALA A 362 -25.94 -12.99 1.88
CA ALA A 362 -25.43 -11.66 2.26
C ALA A 362 -26.03 -10.54 1.37
N THR A 363 -27.08 -9.89 1.88
CA THR A 363 -27.55 -8.61 1.36
C THR A 363 -26.56 -7.52 1.77
N LEU A 364 -26.01 -6.77 0.81
CA LEU A 364 -25.19 -5.58 1.04
C LEU A 364 -26.09 -4.42 1.49
N THR A 365 -26.17 -4.16 2.78
CA THR A 365 -26.78 -2.92 3.30
C THR A 365 -25.71 -1.94 3.73
N MET A 366 -25.76 -0.73 3.15
CA MET A 366 -25.09 0.47 3.66
C MET A 366 -25.85 0.95 4.90
N GLU A 367 -25.18 1.09 6.03
CA GLU A 367 -25.63 1.99 7.09
C GLU A 367 -24.87 3.32 6.95
N THR A 368 -25.63 4.42 6.92
CA THR A 368 -25.14 5.81 6.94
C THR A 368 -24.71 6.26 8.32
#